data_AF-A0A353EY55-F1
#
_entry.id   AF-A0A353EY55-F1
#
_cell.length_a   1.000
_cell.length_b   1.000
_cell.length_c   1.000
_cell.angle_alpha   90.00
_cell.angle_beta   90.00
_cell.angle_gamma   90.00
#
_symmetry.space_group_name_H-M   'P 1'
#
loop_
_entity.id
_entity.type
_entity.pdbx_description
1 polymer ?
#
loop_
_entity_poly.entity_id
_entity_poly.type
_entity_poly.pdbx_seq_one_letter_code
_entity_poly.pdbx_strand_id
1 'polypeptide(L)'
;MKRKNGKLAKWIASVCMAATVALSLAACSQKTVSDPTEAIRNEYGNREFTIAFHTSGLDTPIEDIVYTANHMPVLPSPTRVGYVFAGWYLDSAYSTPYVDGILYLYMRDVTLYAKWVKEELNSRGVYDLEIAVTVLPETVSKGSMTDSAGGYKSLADCILYDEVCIENSDGHRYLKIPYDCGIVENMNDADTLPALRVSDSSKNTSAYLDSTKTIANYADSRKTVFLNIDDWNMETPLWPEVRTANREATDLIASERIATLTSYTAEITVSRFIGFTKPYADYTRPLEDGWYLAKSYYRSENNKPNMGSGFNPVYSYLRAENGRYTLVKEFTPYLGM
;
A
#
# COMPACT_ATOMS: atom_id res chain seq x y z
N MET A 1 -65.98 -32.65 -60.41
CA MET A 1 -66.15 -31.47 -59.55
C MET A 1 -64.78 -30.86 -59.30
N LYS A 2 -64.65 -29.53 -59.50
CA LYS A 2 -63.45 -28.67 -59.66
C LYS A 2 -62.08 -29.29 -59.31
N ARG A 3 -61.20 -29.52 -60.30
CA ARG A 3 -60.28 -28.56 -60.96
C ARG A 3 -59.24 -28.00 -59.98
N LYS A 4 -57.93 -27.94 -60.25
CA LYS A 4 -57.10 -28.25 -61.43
C LYS A 4 -55.64 -28.03 -61.01
N ASN A 5 -54.75 -28.87 -61.53
CA ASN A 5 -53.50 -28.57 -62.26
C ASN A 5 -52.41 -27.68 -61.62
N GLY A 6 -51.13 -27.90 -61.85
CA GLY A 6 -50.45 -28.76 -62.83
C GLY A 6 -49.02 -29.03 -62.34
N LYS A 7 -48.45 -30.21 -62.59
CA LYS A 7 -47.81 -30.64 -63.85
C LYS A 7 -46.70 -29.63 -64.24
N LEU A 8 -45.46 -30.02 -64.48
CA LEU A 8 -45.00 -30.99 -65.47
C LEU A 8 -43.49 -31.23 -65.18
N ALA A 9 -43.00 -32.47 -65.10
CA ALA A 9 -42.46 -33.27 -66.24
C ALA A 9 -41.03 -32.81 -66.61
N LYS A 10 -39.98 -33.62 -66.78
CA LYS A 10 -39.73 -34.97 -67.32
C LYS A 10 -38.24 -35.26 -66.95
N TRP A 11 -37.81 -36.35 -66.32
CA TRP A 11 -37.59 -37.74 -66.80
C TRP A 11 -37.09 -37.92 -68.25
N ILE A 12 -35.91 -38.54 -68.38
CA ILE A 12 -35.39 -39.53 -69.36
C ILE A 12 -33.84 -39.43 -69.30
N ALA A 13 -33.17 -40.32 -68.56
CA ALA A 13 -32.57 -41.59 -69.02
C ALA A 13 -31.49 -41.42 -70.10
N SER A 14 -30.23 -41.71 -69.80
CA SER A 14 -29.65 -43.05 -69.98
C SER A 14 -28.14 -43.05 -69.73
N VAL A 15 -27.67 -44.23 -69.35
CA VAL A 15 -26.30 -44.69 -69.06
C VAL A 15 -25.30 -44.37 -70.18
N CYS A 16 -24.06 -43.98 -69.83
CA CYS A 16 -22.84 -44.44 -70.51
C CYS A 16 -21.54 -44.09 -69.75
N MET A 17 -20.85 -45.16 -69.36
CA MET A 17 -19.42 -45.42 -69.16
C MET A 17 -18.38 -44.29 -69.42
N ALA A 18 -17.59 -44.04 -68.36
CA ALA A 18 -16.24 -43.48 -68.21
C ALA A 18 -15.45 -42.91 -69.43
N ALA A 19 -15.00 -41.66 -69.30
CA ALA A 19 -13.64 -41.22 -69.66
C ALA A 19 -13.32 -39.85 -68.98
N THR A 20 -12.14 -39.76 -68.38
CA THR A 20 -11.57 -38.65 -67.61
C THR A 20 -11.38 -37.36 -68.43
N VAL A 21 -11.89 -36.23 -67.93
CA VAL A 21 -11.40 -34.87 -68.25
C VAL A 21 -11.37 -34.06 -66.95
N ALA A 22 -10.23 -33.45 -66.69
CA ALA A 22 -9.89 -32.73 -65.48
C ALA A 22 -10.88 -31.59 -65.15
N LEU A 23 -11.46 -31.62 -63.95
CA LEU A 23 -12.00 -30.41 -63.32
C LEU A 23 -10.90 -29.78 -62.48
N SER A 24 -10.32 -28.69 -62.97
CA SER A 24 -9.70 -27.69 -62.11
C SER A 24 -10.80 -27.08 -61.24
N LEU A 25 -10.94 -27.59 -60.02
CA LEU A 25 -11.63 -26.87 -58.96
C LEU A 25 -10.80 -25.60 -58.69
N ALA A 26 -11.32 -24.46 -59.16
CA ALA A 26 -10.91 -23.17 -58.62
C ALA A 26 -11.30 -23.17 -57.14
N ALA A 27 -10.34 -23.54 -56.29
CA ALA A 27 -10.41 -23.30 -54.87
C ALA A 27 -10.45 -21.79 -54.66
N CYS A 28 -11.63 -21.23 -54.40
CA CYS A 28 -11.71 -19.96 -53.71
C CYS A 28 -11.04 -20.16 -52.34
N SER A 29 -9.78 -19.73 -52.24
CA SER A 29 -9.08 -19.58 -50.97
C SER A 29 -9.93 -18.65 -50.09
N GLN A 30 -10.55 -19.23 -49.06
CA GLN A 30 -11.03 -18.45 -47.92
C GLN A 30 -9.78 -17.82 -47.30
N LYS A 31 -9.58 -16.52 -47.54
CA LYS A 31 -8.69 -15.72 -46.70
C LYS A 31 -9.19 -15.87 -45.26
N THR A 32 -8.47 -16.68 -44.49
CA THR A 32 -8.55 -16.67 -43.04
C THR A 32 -8.39 -15.24 -42.59
N VAL A 33 -9.41 -14.69 -41.93
CA VAL A 33 -9.27 -13.44 -41.18
C VAL A 33 -8.31 -13.79 -40.05
N SER A 34 -7.04 -13.51 -40.26
CA SER A 34 -6.04 -13.54 -39.19
C SER A 34 -6.54 -12.63 -38.09
N ASP A 35 -6.49 -13.08 -36.84
CA ASP A 35 -6.66 -12.22 -35.68
C ASP A 35 -5.85 -10.92 -35.92
N PRO A 36 -6.42 -9.71 -35.78
CA PRO A 36 -5.67 -8.47 -35.99
C PRO A 36 -4.31 -8.45 -35.31
N THR A 37 -4.20 -9.03 -34.11
CA THR A 37 -2.94 -9.16 -33.38
C THR A 37 -1.96 -10.13 -34.08
N GLU A 38 -2.45 -11.23 -34.65
CA GLU A 38 -1.64 -12.17 -35.44
C GLU A 38 -1.15 -11.53 -36.76
N ALA A 39 -2.00 -10.73 -37.43
CA ALA A 39 -1.60 -9.98 -38.62
C ALA A 39 -0.47 -8.99 -38.29
N ILE A 40 -0.59 -8.27 -37.18
CA ILE A 40 0.44 -7.33 -36.71
C ILE A 40 1.73 -8.07 -36.34
N ARG A 41 1.64 -9.24 -35.67
CA ARG A 41 2.82 -10.06 -35.35
C ARG A 41 3.51 -10.60 -36.60
N ASN A 42 2.76 -11.01 -37.62
CA ASN A 42 3.31 -11.48 -38.88
C ASN A 42 4.01 -10.36 -39.67
N GLU A 43 3.47 -9.13 -39.62
CA GLU A 43 4.04 -7.97 -40.32
C GLU A 43 5.28 -7.41 -39.61
N TYR A 44 5.20 -7.21 -38.29
CA TYR A 44 6.24 -6.49 -37.53
C TYR A 44 7.18 -7.42 -36.77
N GLY A 45 6.75 -8.63 -36.39
CA GLY A 45 7.55 -9.64 -35.71
C GLY A 45 8.33 -9.10 -34.52
N ASN A 46 9.67 -9.16 -34.64
CA ASN A 46 10.63 -8.71 -33.63
C ASN A 46 11.24 -7.33 -33.95
N ARG A 47 10.61 -6.55 -34.83
CA ARG A 47 11.03 -5.16 -35.04
C ARG A 47 10.86 -4.39 -33.73
N GLU A 48 11.95 -3.77 -33.30
CA GLU A 48 12.02 -3.02 -32.06
C GLU A 48 11.44 -1.62 -32.24
N PHE A 49 10.68 -1.22 -31.24
CA PHE A 49 10.14 0.12 -31.06
C PHE A 49 10.37 0.55 -29.61
N THR A 50 10.46 1.86 -29.39
CA THR A 50 10.78 2.42 -28.07
C THR A 50 9.60 3.18 -27.49
N ILE A 51 9.34 2.91 -26.21
CA ILE A 51 8.48 3.73 -25.35
C ILE A 51 9.40 4.63 -24.53
N ALA A 52 9.43 5.91 -24.87
CA ALA A 52 10.10 6.92 -24.07
C ALA A 52 9.15 7.50 -23.02
N PHE A 53 9.66 7.75 -21.82
CA PHE A 53 8.86 8.36 -20.75
C PHE A 53 9.27 9.81 -20.54
N HIS A 54 8.29 10.70 -20.49
CA HIS A 54 8.53 12.07 -20.08
C HIS A 54 8.67 12.13 -18.55
N THR A 55 9.91 12.23 -18.08
CA THR A 55 10.27 12.07 -16.66
C THR A 55 10.25 13.37 -15.84
N SER A 56 9.94 14.52 -16.44
CA SER A 56 9.93 15.79 -15.69
C SER A 56 8.88 15.77 -14.57
N GLY A 57 9.35 15.88 -13.32
CA GLY A 57 8.52 15.84 -12.12
C GLY A 57 8.30 14.47 -11.50
N LEU A 58 9.02 13.43 -11.95
CA LEU A 58 9.08 12.12 -11.28
C LEU A 58 10.17 12.12 -10.21
N ASP A 59 9.95 11.37 -9.12
CA ASP A 59 10.96 11.21 -8.06
C ASP A 59 12.13 10.33 -8.54
N THR A 60 11.83 9.35 -9.39
CA THR A 60 12.83 8.47 -10.02
C THR A 60 12.65 8.50 -11.54
N PRO A 61 13.72 8.72 -12.33
CA PRO A 61 13.67 8.58 -13.78
C PRO A 61 13.21 7.18 -14.17
N ILE A 62 12.34 7.09 -15.17
CA ILE A 62 11.93 5.82 -15.77
C ILE A 62 12.78 5.61 -17.02
N GLU A 63 13.41 4.45 -17.13
CA GLU A 63 14.12 4.05 -18.34
C GLU A 63 13.14 3.74 -19.48
N ASP A 64 13.58 4.03 -20.70
CA ASP A 64 12.81 3.70 -21.90
C ASP A 64 12.63 2.18 -22.02
N ILE A 65 11.47 1.77 -22.53
CA ILE A 65 11.17 0.35 -22.73
C ILE A 65 11.18 0.04 -24.22
N VAL A 66 11.94 -0.98 -24.60
CA VAL A 66 11.89 -1.55 -25.96
C VAL A 66 10.78 -2.60 -26.02
N TYR A 67 9.98 -2.56 -27.08
CA TYR A 67 8.92 -3.53 -27.33
C TYR A 67 8.84 -3.98 -28.78
N THR A 68 8.16 -5.10 -28.99
CA THR A 68 7.93 -5.69 -30.32
C THR A 68 6.49 -6.20 -30.43
N ALA A 69 6.02 -6.54 -31.64
CA ALA A 69 4.68 -7.13 -31.80
C ALA A 69 4.53 -8.47 -31.04
N ASN A 70 5.62 -9.22 -30.91
CA ASN A 70 5.68 -10.50 -30.20
C ASN A 70 5.83 -10.35 -28.67
N HIS A 71 6.26 -9.18 -28.19
CA HIS A 71 6.47 -8.92 -26.77
C HIS A 71 6.02 -7.50 -26.41
N MET A 72 4.78 -7.40 -25.92
CA MET A 72 4.23 -6.14 -25.41
C MET A 72 4.65 -5.91 -23.96
N PRO A 73 5.00 -4.69 -23.57
CA PRO A 73 5.44 -4.39 -22.23
C PRO A 73 4.25 -4.14 -21.31
N VAL A 74 4.49 -4.31 -20.01
CA VAL A 74 3.63 -3.73 -18.96
C VAL A 74 4.25 -2.40 -18.55
N LEU A 75 3.47 -1.33 -18.61
CA LEU A 75 3.97 -0.01 -18.25
C LEU A 75 4.13 0.12 -16.73
N PRO A 76 5.19 0.79 -16.25
CA PRO A 76 5.36 1.06 -14.83
C PRO A 76 4.28 2.03 -14.33
N SER A 77 3.97 1.93 -13.03
CA SER A 77 3.20 2.94 -12.31
C SER A 77 4.18 3.78 -11.48
N PRO A 78 4.64 4.93 -11.99
CA PRO A 78 5.61 5.74 -11.26
C PRO A 78 5.00 6.31 -9.99
N THR A 79 5.86 6.87 -9.16
CA THR A 79 5.48 7.58 -7.94
C THR A 79 5.95 9.02 -8.00
N ARG A 80 5.19 9.88 -7.31
CA ARG A 80 5.52 11.27 -7.08
C ARG A 80 4.96 11.65 -5.70
N VAL A 81 5.83 11.96 -4.74
CA VAL A 81 5.40 12.29 -3.38
C VAL A 81 4.41 13.46 -3.39
N GLY A 82 3.25 13.28 -2.76
CA GLY A 82 2.18 14.29 -2.72
C GLY A 82 1.17 14.23 -3.87
N TYR A 83 1.36 13.32 -4.82
CA TYR A 83 0.50 13.22 -6.00
C TYR A 83 0.05 11.78 -6.25
N VAL A 84 -1.18 11.64 -6.73
CA VAL A 84 -1.72 10.38 -7.22
C VAL A 84 -1.46 10.28 -8.72
N PHE A 85 -0.94 9.13 -9.16
CA PHE A 85 -0.71 8.83 -10.57
C PHE A 85 -2.05 8.62 -11.29
N ALA A 86 -2.41 9.50 -12.22
CA ALA A 86 -3.67 9.48 -12.95
C ALA A 86 -3.58 8.78 -14.32
N GLY A 87 -2.44 8.15 -14.62
CA GLY A 87 -2.20 7.38 -15.83
C GLY A 87 -1.23 8.02 -16.82
N TRP A 88 -0.90 7.24 -17.85
CA TRP A 88 -0.08 7.65 -18.98
C TRP A 88 -0.92 8.30 -20.08
N TYR A 89 -0.36 9.29 -20.78
CA TYR A 89 -0.99 9.99 -21.89
C TYR A 89 -0.04 10.05 -23.09
N LEU A 90 -0.57 10.08 -24.31
CA LEU A 90 0.19 10.13 -25.55
C LEU A 90 0.63 11.55 -25.95
N ASP A 91 0.19 12.56 -25.20
CA ASP A 91 0.50 13.97 -25.44
C ASP A 91 0.70 14.73 -24.12
N SER A 92 1.49 15.80 -24.20
CA SER A 92 1.81 16.66 -23.04
C SER A 92 0.64 17.50 -22.53
N ALA A 93 -0.44 17.66 -23.31
CA ALA A 93 -1.66 18.34 -22.89
C ALA A 93 -2.62 17.41 -22.12
N TYR A 94 -2.24 16.13 -21.94
CA TYR A 94 -3.04 15.11 -21.27
C TYR A 94 -4.44 14.93 -21.86
N SER A 95 -4.55 15.07 -23.19
CA SER A 95 -5.82 14.98 -23.90
C SER A 95 -6.14 13.56 -24.38
N THR A 96 -5.11 12.75 -24.65
CA THR A 96 -5.20 11.40 -25.18
C THR A 96 -4.66 10.40 -24.16
N PRO A 97 -5.51 9.74 -23.36
CA PRO A 97 -5.05 8.73 -22.41
C PRO A 97 -4.48 7.52 -23.15
N TYR A 98 -3.40 6.97 -22.60
CA TYR A 98 -2.93 5.63 -22.99
C TYR A 98 -3.96 4.60 -22.54
N VAL A 99 -4.27 3.65 -23.42
CA VAL A 99 -5.15 2.51 -23.13
C VAL A 99 -4.45 1.22 -23.57
N ASP A 100 -4.66 0.15 -22.83
CA ASP A 100 -4.02 -1.12 -23.12
C ASP A 100 -4.35 -1.61 -24.54
N GLY A 101 -3.31 -2.07 -25.24
CA GLY A 101 -3.42 -2.51 -26.63
C GLY A 101 -3.23 -1.41 -27.68
N ILE A 102 -3.16 -0.12 -27.32
CA ILE A 102 -2.94 0.95 -28.31
C ILE A 102 -1.61 0.82 -29.05
N LEU A 103 -0.60 0.22 -28.42
CA LEU A 103 0.69 -0.05 -29.04
C LEU A 103 0.59 -1.02 -30.22
N TYR A 104 -0.30 -2.01 -30.17
CA TYR A 104 -0.58 -2.90 -31.31
C TYR A 104 -1.03 -2.12 -32.55
N LEU A 105 -1.79 -1.04 -32.35
CA LEU A 105 -2.26 -0.20 -33.45
C LEU A 105 -1.18 0.73 -34.00
N TYR A 106 -0.19 1.07 -33.18
CA TYR A 106 0.81 2.08 -33.52
C TYR A 106 2.07 1.49 -34.14
N MET A 107 2.63 0.42 -33.55
CA MET A 107 3.87 -0.23 -34.01
C MET A 107 4.93 0.80 -34.46
N ARG A 108 5.26 1.70 -33.53
CA ARG A 108 6.23 2.79 -33.68
C ARG A 108 6.71 3.26 -32.32
N ASP A 109 7.74 4.09 -32.34
CA ASP A 109 8.19 4.77 -31.14
C ASP A 109 7.09 5.70 -30.61
N VAL A 110 6.93 5.72 -29.29
CA VAL A 110 5.94 6.55 -28.60
C VAL A 110 6.58 7.25 -27.40
N THR A 111 6.08 8.44 -27.08
CA THR A 111 6.44 9.13 -25.84
C THR A 111 5.20 9.17 -24.94
N LEU A 112 5.34 8.73 -23.70
CA LEU A 112 4.28 8.74 -22.70
C LEU A 112 4.50 9.82 -21.65
N TYR A 113 3.44 10.54 -21.33
CA TYR A 113 3.42 11.64 -20.37
C TYR A 113 2.63 11.22 -19.13
N ALA A 114 3.27 11.24 -17.96
CA ALA A 114 2.61 10.94 -16.69
C ALA A 114 1.71 12.11 -16.29
N LYS A 115 0.44 11.83 -16.01
CA LYS A 115 -0.47 12.79 -15.40
C LYS A 115 -0.52 12.59 -13.90
N TRP A 116 -0.44 13.69 -13.16
CA TRP A 116 -0.44 13.72 -11.71
C TRP A 116 -1.60 14.54 -11.20
N VAL A 117 -2.29 14.03 -10.18
CA VAL A 117 -3.32 14.78 -9.45
C VAL A 117 -2.79 15.05 -8.06
N LYS A 118 -2.62 16.34 -7.73
CA LYS A 118 -2.33 16.73 -6.35
C LYS A 118 -3.58 16.49 -5.53
N GLU A 119 -3.47 15.68 -4.50
CA GLU A 119 -4.58 15.43 -3.59
C GLU A 119 -4.31 16.14 -2.27
N GLU A 120 -5.16 17.12 -1.98
CA GLU A 120 -5.14 17.86 -0.72
C GLU A 120 -5.85 16.99 0.33
N LEU A 121 -5.22 16.74 1.48
CA LEU A 121 -5.69 15.88 2.59
C LEU A 121 -6.93 16.48 3.31
N ASN A 122 -8.01 16.74 2.56
CA ASN A 122 -9.18 17.50 3.00
C ASN A 122 -10.35 16.61 3.45
N SER A 123 -10.40 15.36 2.98
CA SER A 123 -11.46 14.41 3.30
C SER A 123 -11.17 13.75 4.64
N ARG A 124 -12.16 13.70 5.53
CA ARG A 124 -12.06 12.93 6.78
C ARG A 124 -12.01 11.44 6.48
N GLY A 125 -10.97 10.76 6.95
CA GLY A 125 -10.78 9.34 6.66
C GLY A 125 -9.33 8.92 6.72
N VAL A 126 -9.06 7.84 6.00
CA VAL A 126 -7.74 7.24 5.85
C VAL A 126 -7.23 7.54 4.44
N TYR A 127 -5.95 7.91 4.39
CA TYR A 127 -5.16 8.01 3.18
C TYR A 127 -4.04 6.99 3.26
N ASP A 128 -3.89 6.19 2.21
CA ASP A 128 -2.84 5.19 2.15
C ASP A 128 -1.58 5.79 1.55
N LEU A 129 -0.44 5.35 2.06
CA LEU A 129 0.89 5.72 1.59
C LEU A 129 1.87 4.60 1.92
N GLU A 130 2.95 4.55 1.17
CA GLU A 130 4.11 3.72 1.45
C GLU A 130 5.21 4.63 1.97
N ILE A 131 5.91 4.18 3.01
CA ILE A 131 7.05 4.87 3.59
C ILE A 131 8.32 4.01 3.46
N ALA A 132 9.47 4.67 3.41
CA ALA A 132 10.76 4.04 3.60
C ALA A 132 11.38 4.56 4.91
N VAL A 133 12.03 3.66 5.66
CA VAL A 133 12.67 4.01 6.93
C VAL A 133 14.13 3.55 6.90
N THR A 134 15.04 4.47 7.19
CA THR A 134 16.49 4.20 7.27
C THR A 134 17.05 4.71 8.60
N VAL A 135 18.15 4.11 9.06
CA VAL A 135 18.87 4.60 10.24
C VAL A 135 19.93 5.59 9.78
N LEU A 136 19.99 6.78 10.37
CA LEU A 136 21.04 7.75 10.13
C LEU A 136 22.33 7.32 10.85
N PRO A 137 23.35 6.78 10.15
CA PRO A 137 24.48 6.10 10.80
C PRO A 137 25.29 7.00 11.71
N GLU A 138 25.38 8.29 11.40
CA GLU A 138 26.10 9.30 12.18
C GLU A 138 25.44 9.63 13.52
N THR A 139 24.18 9.25 13.70
CA THR A 139 23.41 9.49 14.95
C THR A 139 23.42 8.30 15.89
N VAL A 140 23.98 7.16 15.47
CA VAL A 140 23.97 5.93 16.24
C VAL A 140 24.90 6.04 17.45
N SER A 141 24.33 6.00 18.65
CA SER A 141 25.03 5.94 19.92
C SER A 141 24.81 4.57 20.55
N LYS A 142 25.83 3.71 20.47
CA LYS A 142 25.79 2.34 21.00
C LYS A 142 26.34 2.29 22.42
N GLY A 143 25.68 1.50 23.27
CA GLY A 143 26.25 1.05 24.53
C GLY A 143 27.42 0.07 24.30
N SER A 144 28.30 -0.06 25.29
CA SER A 144 29.56 -0.82 25.18
C SER A 144 29.39 -2.31 24.89
N MET A 145 28.21 -2.88 25.15
CA MET A 145 27.89 -4.30 24.89
C MET A 145 26.95 -4.52 23.70
N THR A 146 26.57 -3.46 22.98
CA THR A 146 25.61 -3.57 21.86
C THR A 146 26.05 -4.60 20.83
N ASP A 147 27.28 -4.49 20.32
CA ASP A 147 27.75 -5.35 19.24
C ASP A 147 28.03 -6.78 19.72
N SER A 148 28.55 -6.96 20.94
CA SER A 148 28.80 -8.28 21.53
C SER A 148 27.51 -9.02 21.92
N ALA A 149 26.41 -8.30 22.16
CA ALA A 149 25.09 -8.87 22.43
C ALA A 149 24.29 -9.23 21.17
N GLY A 150 24.86 -9.05 19.98
CA GLY A 150 24.18 -9.33 18.70
C GLY A 150 23.53 -8.11 18.05
N GLY A 151 23.86 -6.90 18.49
CA GLY A 151 23.41 -5.65 17.89
C GLY A 151 22.17 -5.04 18.57
N TYR A 152 21.51 -4.17 17.82
CA TYR A 152 20.35 -3.41 18.25
C TYR A 152 19.21 -3.52 17.23
N LYS A 153 17.97 -3.33 17.69
CA LYS A 153 16.78 -3.45 16.85
C LYS A 153 16.55 -2.17 16.03
N SER A 154 16.35 -2.32 14.72
CA SER A 154 15.98 -1.22 13.83
C SER A 154 14.46 -1.01 13.83
N LEU A 155 14.02 0.25 13.84
CA LEU A 155 12.61 0.59 13.66
C LEU A 155 12.10 0.10 12.31
N ALA A 156 12.92 0.18 11.26
CA ALA A 156 12.57 -0.24 9.91
C ALA A 156 12.16 -1.73 9.84
N ASP A 157 12.78 -2.58 10.67
CA ASP A 157 12.49 -4.02 10.74
C ASP A 157 11.25 -4.35 11.59
N CYS A 158 10.79 -3.39 12.40
CA CYS A 158 9.66 -3.58 13.31
C CYS A 158 8.34 -3.06 12.75
N ILE A 159 8.38 -2.14 11.77
CA ILE A 159 7.17 -1.49 11.24
C ILE A 159 6.28 -2.51 10.51
N LEU A 160 4.98 -2.41 10.79
CA LEU A 160 3.93 -3.12 10.05
C LEU A 160 3.50 -2.23 8.87
N TYR A 161 4.25 -2.29 7.77
CA TYR A 161 4.11 -1.34 6.64
C TYR A 161 2.74 -1.35 5.98
N ASP A 162 2.05 -2.48 5.98
CA ASP A 162 0.69 -2.65 5.44
C ASP A 162 -0.39 -1.93 6.29
N GLU A 163 -0.07 -1.58 7.53
CA GLU A 163 -0.96 -0.86 8.44
C GLU A 163 -0.58 0.64 8.58
N VAL A 164 0.46 1.12 7.89
CA VAL A 164 0.86 2.53 7.87
C VAL A 164 -0.12 3.34 7.04
N CYS A 165 -0.64 4.42 7.61
CA CYS A 165 -1.58 5.30 6.92
C CYS A 165 -1.55 6.72 7.50
N ILE A 166 -2.13 7.65 6.75
CA ILE A 166 -2.50 8.97 7.28
C ILE A 166 -3.95 8.92 7.72
N GLU A 167 -4.18 9.25 9.00
CA GLU A 167 -5.49 9.41 9.61
C GLU A 167 -5.85 10.90 9.67
N ASN A 168 -6.91 11.29 8.95
CA ASN A 168 -7.43 12.65 8.95
C ASN A 168 -8.72 12.74 9.76
N SER A 169 -8.62 13.19 11.01
CA SER A 169 -9.74 13.30 11.96
C SER A 169 -9.70 14.62 12.71
N ASP A 170 -10.88 15.23 12.88
CA ASP A 170 -11.10 16.30 13.86
C ASP A 170 -10.13 17.50 13.74
N GLY A 171 -9.82 17.89 12.50
CA GLY A 171 -8.97 19.05 12.20
C GLY A 171 -7.46 18.78 12.28
N HIS A 172 -7.07 17.55 12.62
CA HIS A 172 -5.68 17.13 12.71
C HIS A 172 -5.41 15.93 11.79
N ARG A 173 -4.21 15.92 11.21
CA ARG A 173 -3.70 14.81 10.40
C ARG A 173 -2.61 14.09 11.18
N TYR A 174 -2.67 12.77 11.17
CA TYR A 174 -1.71 11.93 11.85
C TYR A 174 -1.11 10.89 10.91
N LEU A 175 0.22 10.82 10.83
CA LEU A 175 0.88 9.65 10.29
C LEU A 175 0.88 8.57 11.38
N LYS A 176 0.11 7.50 11.14
CA LYS A 176 0.01 6.34 12.02
C LYS A 176 1.06 5.33 11.59
N ILE A 177 1.96 4.97 12.51
CA ILE A 177 3.01 3.98 12.28
C ILE A 177 2.93 2.90 13.36
N PRO A 178 2.26 1.78 13.05
CA PRO A 178 2.30 0.60 13.89
C PRO A 178 3.62 -0.16 13.72
N TYR A 179 4.12 -0.73 14.81
CA TYR A 179 5.33 -1.54 14.82
C TYR A 179 5.24 -2.63 15.89
N ASP A 180 5.89 -3.76 15.67
CA ASP A 180 5.98 -4.87 16.61
C ASP A 180 7.43 -5.03 17.08
N CYS A 181 7.70 -4.73 18.36
CA CYS A 181 9.04 -4.92 18.92
C CYS A 181 9.34 -6.40 19.25
N GLY A 182 8.34 -7.29 19.13
CA GLY A 182 8.44 -8.73 19.37
C GLY A 182 8.57 -9.13 20.84
N ILE A 183 8.62 -8.17 21.76
CA ILE A 183 8.93 -8.39 23.16
C ILE A 183 7.96 -7.61 24.04
N VAL A 184 7.35 -8.32 24.99
CA VAL A 184 6.57 -7.72 26.06
C VAL A 184 7.52 -7.21 27.14
N GLU A 185 7.35 -5.94 27.52
CA GLU A 185 8.19 -5.24 28.49
C GLU A 185 7.59 -5.35 29.90
N ASN A 186 8.45 -5.38 30.91
CA ASN A 186 8.00 -5.23 32.30
C ASN A 186 7.77 -3.73 32.59
N MET A 187 6.72 -3.41 33.34
CA MET A 187 6.41 -2.03 33.78
C MET A 187 7.62 -1.30 34.36
N ASN A 188 8.44 -1.99 35.16
CA ASN A 188 9.59 -1.38 35.83
C ASN A 188 10.78 -1.10 34.89
N ASP A 189 10.83 -1.79 33.75
CA ASP A 189 11.94 -1.75 32.80
C ASP A 189 11.60 -0.94 31.54
N ALA A 190 10.32 -0.73 31.21
CA ALA A 190 9.91 -0.23 29.90
C ALA A 190 10.46 1.16 29.55
N ASP A 191 10.76 1.99 30.54
CA ASP A 191 11.37 3.31 30.35
C ASP A 191 12.92 3.29 30.36
N THR A 192 13.51 2.31 31.06
CA THR A 192 14.97 2.23 31.26
C THR A 192 15.64 1.29 30.26
N LEU A 193 14.92 0.25 29.83
CA LEU A 193 15.33 -0.83 28.93
C LEU A 193 14.22 -1.14 27.91
N PRO A 194 13.80 -0.16 27.09
CA PRO A 194 12.78 -0.40 26.08
C PRO A 194 13.25 -1.43 25.05
N ALA A 195 12.40 -2.35 24.65
CA ALA A 195 12.66 -3.23 23.50
C ALA A 195 12.80 -2.39 22.23
N LEU A 196 11.90 -1.43 22.03
CA LEU A 196 12.05 -0.34 21.07
C LEU A 196 11.09 0.79 21.47
N ARG A 197 11.60 2.02 21.53
CA ARG A 197 10.81 3.22 21.81
C ARG A 197 11.11 4.28 20.77
N VAL A 198 10.05 4.85 20.20
CA VAL A 198 10.10 5.99 19.30
C VAL A 198 9.70 7.24 20.09
N SER A 199 10.49 8.31 19.96
CA SER A 199 10.26 9.61 20.57
C SER A 199 10.41 10.73 19.56
N ASP A 200 9.94 11.92 19.95
CA ASP A 200 10.13 13.10 19.14
C ASP A 200 11.61 13.50 19.06
N SER A 201 11.94 14.32 18.07
CA SER A 201 13.30 14.76 17.79
C SER A 201 13.32 16.24 17.49
N SER A 202 14.33 16.96 17.99
CA SER A 202 14.51 18.37 17.63
C SER A 202 14.83 18.59 16.14
N LYS A 203 15.18 17.52 15.40
CA LYS A 203 15.36 17.58 13.94
C LYS A 203 14.02 17.71 13.21
N ASN A 204 12.92 17.26 13.83
CA ASN A 204 11.59 17.34 13.25
C ASN A 204 10.92 18.65 13.66
N THR A 205 10.67 19.54 12.70
CA THR A 205 10.15 20.89 12.97
C THR A 205 8.71 21.11 12.54
N SER A 206 8.16 20.18 11.76
CA SER A 206 6.83 20.29 11.14
C SER A 206 5.90 19.12 11.45
N ALA A 207 6.40 18.17 12.25
CA ALA A 207 5.61 17.10 12.84
C ALA A 207 6.13 16.79 14.23
N TYR A 208 5.28 16.24 15.08
CA TYR A 208 5.63 15.87 16.45
C TYR A 208 4.87 14.63 16.89
N LEU A 209 5.45 13.87 17.82
CA LEU A 209 4.79 12.69 18.37
C LEU A 209 3.63 13.10 19.29
N ASP A 210 2.41 12.69 18.98
CA ASP A 210 1.26 12.89 19.86
C ASP A 210 1.18 11.75 20.89
N SER A 211 1.69 12.03 22.09
CA SER A 211 1.68 11.08 23.22
C SER A 211 0.26 10.70 23.69
N THR A 212 -0.77 11.51 23.40
CA THR A 212 -2.15 11.21 23.80
C THR A 212 -2.76 10.12 22.91
N LYS A 213 -2.40 10.13 21.61
CA LYS A 213 -2.81 9.10 20.64
C LYS A 213 -1.88 7.89 20.59
N THR A 214 -0.59 8.07 20.85
CA THR A 214 0.41 6.99 20.81
C THR A 214 0.08 5.84 21.76
N ILE A 215 0.04 4.63 21.22
CA ILE A 215 -0.23 3.38 21.93
C ILE A 215 1.11 2.68 22.18
N ALA A 216 1.62 2.77 23.41
CA ALA A 216 2.94 2.23 23.78
C ALA A 216 2.88 1.36 25.04
N ASN A 217 1.84 0.52 25.13
CA ASN A 217 1.65 -0.38 26.27
C ASN A 217 2.89 -1.30 26.46
N TYR A 218 3.33 -1.51 27.71
CA TYR A 218 4.45 -2.42 27.99
C TYR A 218 4.04 -3.88 27.85
N ALA A 219 2.77 -4.20 28.11
CA ALA A 219 2.22 -5.54 28.04
C ALA A 219 1.89 -6.01 26.61
N ASP A 220 2.16 -5.20 25.59
CA ASP A 220 1.94 -5.52 24.19
C ASP A 220 3.25 -5.29 23.43
N SER A 221 3.64 -6.27 22.61
CA SER A 221 4.78 -6.11 21.72
C SER A 221 4.44 -5.20 20.54
N ARG A 222 3.15 -5.14 20.17
CA ARG A 222 2.64 -4.21 19.16
C ARG A 222 2.36 -2.86 19.77
N LYS A 223 2.98 -1.85 19.17
CA LYS A 223 2.88 -0.45 19.54
C LYS A 223 2.48 0.36 18.31
N THR A 224 1.97 1.57 18.51
CA THR A 224 1.60 2.47 17.42
C THR A 224 1.95 3.88 17.81
N VAL A 225 2.77 4.53 17.00
CA VAL A 225 3.06 5.96 17.14
C VAL A 225 2.17 6.76 16.20
N PHE A 226 1.75 7.93 16.67
CA PHE A 226 1.02 8.90 15.87
C PHE A 226 1.85 10.18 15.83
N LEU A 227 2.33 10.53 14.65
CA LEU A 227 2.96 11.83 14.40
C LEU A 227 1.87 12.79 13.94
N ASN A 228 1.64 13.88 14.66
CA ASN A 228 0.86 14.98 14.10
C ASN A 228 1.66 15.55 12.92
N ILE A 229 1.01 15.67 11.76
CA ILE A 229 1.62 16.10 10.50
C ILE A 229 0.88 17.29 9.89
N ASP A 230 0.29 18.15 10.72
CA ASP A 230 -0.55 19.24 10.21
C ASP A 230 0.23 20.24 9.36
N ASP A 231 1.47 20.54 9.76
CA ASP A 231 2.32 21.50 9.07
C ASP A 231 3.41 20.81 8.22
N TRP A 232 3.36 19.47 8.13
CA TRP A 232 4.39 18.70 7.46
C TRP A 232 4.24 18.76 5.94
N ASN A 233 5.35 19.07 5.26
CA ASN A 233 5.48 18.85 3.84
C ASN A 233 5.94 17.40 3.59
N MET A 234 5.07 16.59 2.99
CA MET A 234 5.32 15.17 2.75
C MET A 234 6.55 14.87 1.87
N GLU A 235 7.03 15.85 1.09
CA GLU A 235 8.28 15.75 0.32
C GLU A 235 9.54 15.82 1.21
N THR A 236 9.40 16.21 2.47
CA THR A 236 10.51 16.30 3.44
C THR A 236 10.51 15.10 4.38
N PRO A 237 11.70 14.55 4.73
CA PRO A 237 11.74 13.44 5.68
C PRO A 237 11.28 13.83 7.09
N LEU A 238 10.91 12.84 7.89
CA LEU A 238 10.72 12.95 9.33
C LEU A 238 11.86 12.24 10.05
N TRP A 239 12.26 12.75 11.21
CA TRP A 239 13.47 12.27 11.91
C TRP A 239 13.21 11.85 13.37
N PRO A 240 12.28 10.94 13.67
CA PRO A 240 12.07 10.53 15.05
C PRO A 240 13.32 9.90 15.68
N GLU A 241 13.48 10.10 16.98
CA GLU A 241 14.51 9.41 17.76
C GLU A 241 14.02 8.02 18.16
N VAL A 242 14.92 7.05 18.15
CA VAL A 242 14.65 5.69 18.55
C VAL A 242 15.64 5.27 19.62
N ARG A 243 15.14 4.62 20.68
CA ARG A 243 15.93 4.02 21.75
C ARG A 243 15.55 2.55 21.92
N THR A 244 16.54 1.69 22.02
CA THR A 244 16.35 0.24 22.16
C THR A 244 17.43 -0.35 23.08
N ALA A 245 17.07 -1.37 23.85
CA ALA A 245 17.98 -2.25 24.55
C ALA A 245 17.87 -3.66 23.95
N ASN A 246 18.97 -4.41 23.96
CA ASN A 246 18.92 -5.80 23.55
C ASN A 246 18.14 -6.62 24.59
N ARG A 247 16.95 -7.05 24.22
CA ARG A 247 16.05 -7.86 25.05
C ARG A 247 16.01 -9.33 24.60
N GLU A 248 16.74 -9.70 23.55
CA GLU A 248 16.75 -11.03 22.96
C GLU A 248 17.88 -11.91 23.54
N ALA A 249 19.02 -11.30 23.89
CA ALA A 249 20.10 -12.02 24.56
C ALA A 249 19.64 -12.53 25.95
N THR A 250 19.70 -13.85 26.14
CA THR A 250 19.18 -14.56 27.33
C THR A 250 20.11 -14.48 28.52
N ASP A 251 21.41 -14.33 28.29
CA ASP A 251 22.44 -14.57 29.33
C ASP A 251 22.99 -13.27 29.95
N LEU A 252 22.39 -12.11 29.62
CA LEU A 252 22.83 -10.81 30.15
C LEU A 252 22.21 -10.51 31.52
N ILE A 253 23.05 -10.14 32.49
CA ILE A 253 22.59 -9.53 33.73
C ILE A 253 22.10 -8.09 33.48
N ALA A 254 21.41 -7.50 34.46
CA ALA A 254 20.78 -6.19 34.31
C ALA A 254 21.76 -5.07 33.88
N SER A 255 22.95 -5.00 34.48
CA SER A 255 23.96 -3.99 34.12
C SER A 255 24.53 -4.18 32.71
N GLU A 256 24.71 -5.42 32.27
CA GLU A 256 25.14 -5.74 30.91
C GLU A 256 24.06 -5.38 29.90
N ARG A 257 22.79 -5.62 30.24
CA ARG A 257 21.65 -5.24 29.40
C ARG A 257 21.54 -3.72 29.27
N ILE A 258 21.75 -2.97 30.35
CA ILE A 258 21.87 -1.50 30.30
C ILE A 258 23.00 -1.09 29.36
N ALA A 259 24.13 -1.81 29.36
CA ALA A 259 25.24 -1.56 28.45
C ALA A 259 24.96 -1.91 26.97
N THR A 260 23.79 -2.46 26.64
CA THR A 260 23.33 -2.66 25.24
C THR A 260 22.44 -1.52 24.73
N LEU A 261 22.11 -0.54 25.58
CA LEU A 261 21.26 0.58 25.19
C LEU A 261 21.85 1.30 23.99
N THR A 262 21.05 1.43 22.94
CA THR A 262 21.41 2.10 21.71
C THR A 262 20.34 3.13 21.39
N SER A 263 20.78 4.32 20.98
CA SER A 263 19.92 5.36 20.43
C SER A 263 20.35 5.73 19.03
N TYR A 264 19.41 6.10 18.17
CA TYR A 264 19.67 6.61 16.82
C TYR A 264 18.50 7.45 16.33
N THR A 265 18.72 8.22 15.27
CA THR A 265 17.66 8.89 14.51
C THR A 265 17.26 7.99 13.35
N ALA A 266 15.96 7.73 13.20
CA ALA A 266 15.41 7.11 12.00
C ALA A 266 14.99 8.21 11.03
N GLU A 267 15.32 8.08 9.75
CA GLU A 267 14.79 8.93 8.69
C GLU A 267 13.60 8.20 8.04
N ILE A 268 12.45 8.84 8.04
CA ILE A 268 11.21 8.35 7.43
C ILE A 268 10.89 9.22 6.22
N THR A 269 10.81 8.62 5.04
CA THR A 269 10.41 9.28 3.80
C THR A 269 9.16 8.62 3.23
N VAL A 270 8.35 9.37 2.50
CA VAL A 270 7.25 8.79 1.71
C VAL A 270 7.83 8.28 0.40
N SER A 271 7.70 6.99 0.14
CA SER A 271 8.10 6.39 -1.14
C SER A 271 6.98 6.45 -2.17
N ARG A 272 5.73 6.42 -1.70
CA ARG A 272 4.54 6.52 -2.57
C ARG A 272 3.35 7.07 -1.81
N PHE A 273 2.66 8.02 -2.42
CA PHE A 273 1.34 8.43 -1.95
C PHE A 273 0.26 7.76 -2.79
N ILE A 274 -0.63 7.00 -2.13
CA ILE A 274 -1.70 6.25 -2.82
C ILE A 274 -2.97 7.10 -2.90
N GLY A 275 -3.26 7.88 -1.85
CA GLY A 275 -4.39 8.82 -1.81
C GLY A 275 -5.50 8.38 -0.86
N PHE A 276 -6.66 9.03 -0.94
CA PHE A 276 -7.80 8.73 -0.07
C PHE A 276 -8.39 7.35 -0.36
N THR A 277 -8.49 6.51 0.67
CA THR A 277 -8.92 5.11 0.51
C THR A 277 -10.19 4.78 1.28
N LYS A 278 -10.39 5.39 2.45
CA LYS A 278 -11.52 5.05 3.31
C LYS A 278 -12.09 6.28 4.02
N PRO A 279 -13.38 6.62 3.82
CA PRO A 279 -14.02 7.65 4.63
C PRO A 279 -14.19 7.15 6.07
N TYR A 280 -14.07 8.08 7.03
CA TYR A 280 -14.52 7.77 8.38
C TYR A 280 -16.04 7.68 8.44
N ALA A 281 -16.53 6.78 9.31
CA ALA A 281 -17.94 6.66 9.58
C ALA A 281 -18.47 8.00 10.12
N ASP A 282 -19.64 8.39 9.61
CA ASP A 282 -20.36 9.56 10.08
C ASP A 282 -20.83 9.31 11.52
N TYR A 283 -20.13 9.89 12.49
CA TYR A 283 -20.42 9.72 13.92
C TYR A 283 -21.75 10.35 14.35
N THR A 284 -22.42 11.12 13.46
CA THR A 284 -23.79 11.62 13.70
C THR A 284 -24.84 10.54 13.44
N ARG A 285 -24.46 9.43 12.79
CA ARG A 285 -25.32 8.27 12.58
C ARG A 285 -25.07 7.23 13.67
N PRO A 286 -26.13 6.64 14.23
CA PRO A 286 -25.94 5.56 15.19
C PRO A 286 -25.30 4.35 14.51
N LEU A 287 -24.50 3.58 15.26
CA LEU A 287 -24.04 2.27 14.79
C LEU A 287 -25.25 1.37 14.55
N GLU A 288 -25.13 0.46 13.58
CA GLU A 288 -26.09 -0.61 13.38
C GLU A 288 -26.16 -1.50 14.62
N ASP A 289 -27.34 -2.10 14.87
CA ASP A 289 -27.52 -3.00 16.00
C ASP A 289 -26.56 -4.19 15.89
N GLY A 290 -25.77 -4.43 16.94
CA GLY A 290 -24.74 -5.46 16.89
C GLY A 290 -23.70 -5.37 18.00
N TRP A 291 -22.67 -6.21 17.85
CA TRP A 291 -21.54 -6.30 18.77
C TRP A 291 -20.26 -5.90 18.04
N TYR A 292 -19.57 -4.90 18.59
CA TYR A 292 -18.32 -4.39 18.05
C TYR A 292 -17.20 -4.71 19.03
N LEU A 293 -16.19 -5.44 18.58
CA LEU A 293 -14.98 -5.67 19.37
C LEU A 293 -14.16 -4.38 19.43
N ALA A 294 -13.88 -3.90 20.64
CA ALA A 294 -13.11 -2.69 20.90
C ALA A 294 -11.93 -3.03 21.80
N LYS A 295 -10.71 -2.83 21.30
CA LYS A 295 -9.51 -2.92 22.14
C LYS A 295 -9.42 -1.63 22.97
N SER A 296 -9.54 -1.76 24.29
CA SER A 296 -9.54 -0.63 25.21
C SER A 296 -8.20 -0.50 25.94
N TYR A 297 -7.76 0.74 26.15
CA TYR A 297 -6.53 1.09 26.87
C TYR A 297 -6.86 1.96 28.08
N TYR A 298 -6.06 1.86 29.13
CA TYR A 298 -6.21 2.70 30.32
C TYR A 298 -5.56 4.07 30.10
N ARG A 299 -6.27 5.14 30.44
CA ARG A 299 -5.80 6.52 30.39
C ARG A 299 -6.35 7.28 31.60
N SER A 300 -5.71 8.40 31.96
CA SER A 300 -6.33 9.36 32.88
C SER A 300 -7.47 10.12 32.19
N GLU A 301 -8.32 10.78 32.96
CA GLU A 301 -9.47 11.56 32.45
C GLU A 301 -9.06 12.66 31.46
N ASN A 302 -7.83 13.17 31.55
CA ASN A 302 -7.26 14.14 30.61
C ASN A 302 -6.54 13.50 29.40
N ASN A 303 -6.77 12.21 29.15
CA ASN A 303 -6.18 11.41 28.08
C ASN A 303 -4.63 11.34 28.07
N LYS A 304 -3.99 11.67 29.19
CA LYS A 304 -2.54 11.52 29.35
C LYS A 304 -2.17 10.09 29.74
N PRO A 305 -0.96 9.63 29.39
CA PRO A 305 -0.42 8.40 29.93
C PRO A 305 -0.31 8.47 31.47
N ASN A 306 -0.63 7.38 32.16
CA ASN A 306 -0.44 7.22 33.60
C ASN A 306 0.04 5.79 33.91
N MET A 307 0.28 5.46 35.19
CA MET A 307 0.67 4.08 35.57
C MET A 307 -0.30 3.02 35.05
N GLY A 308 -1.60 3.37 34.97
CA GLY A 308 -2.64 2.51 34.42
C GLY A 308 -2.42 2.16 32.94
N SER A 309 -1.87 3.09 32.15
CA SER A 309 -1.71 2.96 30.70
C SER A 309 -0.88 1.80 30.21
N GLY A 310 -0.11 1.17 31.08
CA GLY A 310 0.64 0.00 30.72
C GLY A 310 0.04 -1.33 31.17
N PHE A 311 -1.09 -1.35 31.89
CA PHE A 311 -1.80 -2.63 32.11
C PHE A 311 -2.35 -3.18 30.80
N ASN A 312 -2.49 -4.51 30.73
CA ASN A 312 -2.95 -5.23 29.53
C ASN A 312 -4.18 -4.55 28.90
N PRO A 313 -4.17 -4.32 27.57
CA PRO A 313 -5.38 -3.91 26.89
C PRO A 313 -6.42 -5.01 27.08
N VAL A 314 -7.65 -4.62 27.42
CA VAL A 314 -8.75 -5.56 27.55
C VAL A 314 -9.63 -5.40 26.32
N TYR A 315 -9.86 -6.51 25.62
CA TYR A 315 -10.91 -6.56 24.62
C TYR A 315 -12.24 -6.34 25.32
N SER A 316 -12.86 -5.22 25.00
CA SER A 316 -14.23 -4.91 25.40
C SER A 316 -15.12 -5.10 24.19
N TYR A 317 -16.40 -5.31 24.43
CA TYR A 317 -17.39 -5.25 23.37
C TYR A 317 -18.26 -4.03 23.56
N LEU A 318 -18.49 -3.30 22.48
CA LEU A 318 -19.54 -2.29 22.42
C LEU A 318 -20.78 -2.95 21.83
N ARG A 319 -21.84 -3.10 22.63
CA ARG A 319 -23.16 -3.49 22.13
C ARG A 319 -23.90 -2.24 21.70
N ALA A 320 -24.25 -2.15 20.42
CA ALA A 320 -25.16 -1.15 19.88
C ALA A 320 -26.56 -1.77 19.76
N GLU A 321 -27.57 -1.09 20.28
CA GLU A 321 -28.96 -1.52 20.20
C GLU A 321 -29.90 -0.32 20.22
N ASN A 322 -30.66 -0.12 19.14
CA ASN A 322 -31.58 0.99 18.95
C ASN A 322 -30.92 2.36 19.21
N GLY A 323 -29.69 2.54 18.72
CA GLY A 323 -28.90 3.77 18.90
C GLY A 323 -28.39 4.01 20.32
N ARG A 324 -28.48 3.01 21.22
CA ARG A 324 -27.86 3.04 22.56
C ARG A 324 -26.62 2.16 22.59
N TYR A 325 -25.62 2.60 23.34
CA TYR A 325 -24.32 1.93 23.42
C TYR A 325 -24.05 1.43 24.82
N THR A 326 -23.76 0.14 24.95
CA THR A 326 -23.35 -0.49 26.22
C THR A 326 -21.93 -1.03 26.07
N LEU A 327 -20.99 -0.53 26.86
CA LEU A 327 -19.65 -1.09 26.94
C LEU A 327 -19.69 -2.32 27.86
N VAL A 328 -19.46 -3.50 27.28
CA VAL A 328 -19.31 -4.76 27.98
C VAL A 328 -17.82 -5.05 28.10
N LYS A 329 -17.30 -4.94 29.32
CA LYS A 329 -15.90 -5.18 29.62
C LYS A 329 -15.79 -6.34 30.60
N GLU A 330 -14.95 -7.31 30.29
CA GLU A 330 -14.63 -8.37 31.22
C GLU A 330 -13.90 -7.74 32.43
N PHE A 331 -14.49 -7.88 33.60
CA PHE A 331 -13.93 -7.34 34.83
C PHE A 331 -13.02 -8.38 35.46
N THR A 332 -11.72 -8.18 35.35
CA THR A 332 -10.75 -8.93 36.16
C THR A 332 -10.50 -8.13 37.44
N PRO A 333 -11.07 -8.50 38.60
CA PRO A 333 -10.80 -7.79 39.84
C PRO A 333 -9.29 -7.85 40.13
N TYR A 334 -8.70 -6.69 40.40
CA TYR A 334 -7.36 -6.62 40.97
C TYR A 334 -7.44 -7.17 42.40
N LEU A 335 -7.12 -8.46 42.56
CA LEU A 335 -6.88 -9.07 43.85
C LEU A 335 -5.45 -8.70 44.24
N GLY A 336 -5.27 -7.50 44.80
CA GLY A 336 -3.97 -7.05 45.28
C GLY A 336 -3.34 -8.10 46.20
N MET A 337 -2.12 -8.52 45.87
CA MET A 337 -1.23 -9.24 46.77
C MET A 337 -0.23 -8.27 47.37
#